data_AF-A0A2E0XNU7-F1
#
_entry.id   AF-A0A2E0XNU7-F1
#
_cell.length_a   1.000
_cell.length_b   1.000
_cell.length_c   1.000
_cell.angle_alpha   90.00
_cell.angle_beta   90.00
_cell.angle_gamma   90.00
#
_symmetry.space_group_name_H-M   'P 1'
#
loop_
_entity.id
_entity.type
_entity.pdbx_description
1 polymer ?
#
loop_
_entity_poly.entity_id
_entity_poly.type
_entity_poly.pdbx_seq_one_letter_code
_entity_poly.pdbx_strand_id
1 'polypeptide(L)'
;MPRPYAGSTTKRNYGPRCSSHVLYAGVADIARYTGAPDLFASMDRIWDDVTLRKMYVTGSIGPSGHNEGFTVPYDLPNETAYAETCAAIGMVLWSHRMFLLHGHSQYIDVLERSLYNGLLSGVSLDGSEFFYTNPLASYGNHHRQPWFGCACCPTNVVRFVPQVGGYFYATTEDSLWVNLYAANRATVSVAGQTVSICQESDFPWDGHIKLTIEPTTSNNFRLCLRHPDWSSQVDLLVNGDRLRDLPANKNGYFELARIWQPGDTVEVNFNMSAQRIVTNPQVKSNLGKVALCRGPMIYCLEAIDNEGSTRDIALPRTNQLEASFESDLLGGVTVLRGAANRRGSTEWENQLYQTTEADRDIQIMAIPYFAWDSRQAGQMTVWLPECSTLTEPKLKASLASRGKPEASHLFGFLEAVNDCILPASSSDQSIPKFTWWHKKGSREWISLTFDNSVVISEADVYWFDDTGIGECRSPDQWWIEWDNEGEWQSVQNASEYGLRLDIFNHVTFNSVTTHRVRIVAQLQDNMSSGLLEWRLN
;
A
#
# COMPACT_ATOMS: atom_id res chain seq x y z
N MET A 1 -28.72 4.07 37.05
CA MET A 1 -28.93 4.73 35.75
C MET A 1 -27.62 5.40 35.31
N PRO A 2 -26.86 4.80 34.38
CA PRO A 2 -25.71 5.47 33.78
C PRO A 2 -26.21 6.42 32.68
N ARG A 3 -25.66 7.65 32.63
CA ARG A 3 -25.95 8.65 31.61
C ARG A 3 -25.33 8.26 30.25
N PRO A 4 -25.95 8.61 29.11
CA PRO A 4 -25.35 8.40 27.80
C PRO A 4 -24.17 9.36 27.58
N TYR A 5 -23.14 8.85 26.89
CA TYR A 5 -22.01 9.61 26.36
C TYR A 5 -22.51 10.58 25.28
N ALA A 6 -23.00 11.74 25.71
CA ALA A 6 -23.22 12.90 24.88
C ALA A 6 -22.33 14.02 25.40
N GLY A 7 -21.26 14.33 24.65
CA GLY A 7 -20.46 15.54 24.83
C GLY A 7 -19.13 15.38 25.55
N SER A 8 -18.06 15.19 24.77
CA SER A 8 -16.72 15.67 25.14
C SER A 8 -16.03 16.33 23.93
N THR A 9 -16.70 17.30 23.32
CA THR A 9 -16.08 18.25 22.38
C THR A 9 -15.32 19.34 23.14
N THR A 10 -14.27 18.97 23.87
CA THR A 10 -13.30 19.95 24.39
C THR A 10 -11.86 19.42 24.34
N LYS A 11 -11.12 19.96 23.37
CA LYS A 11 -9.66 20.23 23.36
C LYS A 11 -8.69 19.04 23.43
N ARG A 12 -8.62 18.29 22.33
CA ARG A 12 -7.40 17.97 21.55
C ARG A 12 -7.89 17.32 20.25
N ASN A 13 -7.54 17.91 19.09
CA ASN A 13 -7.95 17.44 17.75
C ASN A 13 -7.24 16.12 17.37
N TYR A 14 -7.47 15.06 18.13
CA TYR A 14 -7.04 13.71 17.74
C TYR A 14 -8.31 12.92 17.47
N GLY A 15 -8.52 12.55 16.21
CA GLY A 15 -9.54 11.56 15.86
C GLY A 15 -9.27 10.24 16.61
N PRO A 16 -10.30 9.38 16.77
CA PRO A 16 -10.13 8.11 17.47
C PRO A 16 -9.02 7.27 16.83
N ARG A 17 -8.25 6.57 17.68
CA ARG A 17 -7.21 5.61 17.26
C ARG A 17 -7.80 4.52 16.38
N CYS A 18 -7.00 3.92 15.52
CA CYS A 18 -7.40 2.78 14.71
C CYS A 18 -7.81 1.55 15.53
N SER A 19 -7.35 1.44 16.78
CA SER A 19 -7.82 0.40 17.72
C SER A 19 -9.30 0.54 18.13
N SER A 20 -9.96 1.65 17.79
CA SER A 20 -11.40 1.87 18.03
C SER A 20 -12.31 0.82 17.39
N HIS A 21 -11.85 0.06 16.40
CA HIS A 21 -12.67 -0.97 15.74
C HIS A 21 -12.87 -2.23 16.59
N VAL A 22 -11.94 -2.53 17.49
CA VAL A 22 -12.17 -3.55 18.53
C VAL A 22 -13.27 -3.08 19.50
N LEU A 23 -13.31 -1.78 19.80
CA LEU A 23 -14.42 -1.19 20.55
C LEU A 23 -15.73 -1.28 19.76
N TYR A 24 -15.75 -0.93 18.47
CA TYR A 24 -16.97 -1.01 17.65
C TYR A 24 -17.50 -2.43 17.49
N ALA A 25 -16.61 -3.42 17.36
CA ALA A 25 -16.98 -4.84 17.41
C ALA A 25 -17.67 -5.19 18.74
N GLY A 26 -17.11 -4.74 19.87
CA GLY A 26 -17.72 -4.93 21.19
C GLY A 26 -19.06 -4.20 21.36
N VAL A 27 -19.21 -3.00 20.81
CA VAL A 27 -20.49 -2.27 20.82
C VAL A 27 -21.53 -3.00 19.97
N ALA A 28 -21.16 -3.57 18.83
CA ALA A 28 -22.05 -4.39 18.01
C ALA A 28 -22.54 -5.64 18.76
N ASP A 29 -21.67 -6.31 19.53
CA ASP A 29 -22.05 -7.43 20.39
C ASP A 29 -23.06 -6.98 21.48
N ILE A 30 -22.82 -5.83 22.12
CA ILE A 30 -23.75 -5.25 23.09
C ILE A 30 -25.09 -4.87 22.45
N ALA A 31 -25.06 -4.28 21.25
CA ALA A 31 -26.27 -3.92 20.50
C ALA A 31 -27.11 -5.17 20.21
N ARG A 32 -26.47 -6.26 19.79
CA ARG A 32 -27.15 -7.54 19.56
C ARG A 32 -27.79 -8.10 20.83
N TYR A 33 -27.05 -8.09 21.94
CA TYR A 33 -27.50 -8.67 23.21
C TYR A 33 -28.62 -7.86 23.87
N THR A 34 -28.55 -6.53 23.80
CA THR A 34 -29.50 -5.64 24.46
C THR A 34 -30.71 -5.29 23.60
N GLY A 35 -30.60 -5.42 22.27
CA GLY A 35 -31.63 -4.97 21.32
C GLY A 35 -31.82 -3.45 21.31
N ALA A 36 -30.86 -2.67 21.80
CA ALA A 36 -31.00 -1.22 21.95
C ALA A 36 -30.89 -0.48 20.60
N PRO A 37 -31.97 0.13 20.07
CA PRO A 37 -32.00 0.69 18.71
C PRO A 37 -31.02 1.85 18.50
N ASP A 38 -30.74 2.63 19.55
CA ASP A 38 -29.79 3.76 19.48
C ASP A 38 -28.35 3.30 19.22
N LEU A 39 -27.99 2.09 19.67
CA LEU A 39 -26.67 1.50 19.42
C LEU A 39 -26.55 1.05 17.96
N PHE A 40 -27.60 0.44 17.39
CA PHE A 40 -27.65 0.10 15.96
C PHE A 40 -27.46 1.34 15.10
N ALA A 41 -28.29 2.37 15.31
CA ALA A 41 -28.22 3.61 14.54
C ALA A 41 -26.87 4.34 14.69
N SER A 42 -26.18 4.14 15.82
CA SER A 42 -24.84 4.69 16.03
C SER A 42 -23.76 3.90 15.30
N MET A 43 -23.84 2.56 15.30
CA MET A 43 -22.94 1.70 14.54
C MET A 43 -23.07 1.93 13.04
N ASP A 44 -24.29 2.06 12.52
CA ASP A 44 -24.54 2.35 11.10
C ASP A 44 -23.89 3.67 10.66
N ARG A 45 -24.08 4.73 11.46
CA ARG A 45 -23.50 6.05 11.16
C ARG A 45 -21.97 6.04 11.19
N ILE A 46 -21.38 5.31 12.14
CA ILE A 46 -19.92 5.20 12.26
C ILE A 46 -19.37 4.34 11.11
N TRP A 47 -20.05 3.26 10.75
CA TRP A 47 -19.73 2.43 9.59
C TRP A 47 -19.68 3.26 8.31
N ASP A 48 -20.72 4.05 8.04
CA ASP A 48 -20.78 4.90 6.85
C ASP A 48 -19.67 5.97 6.85
N ASP A 49 -19.40 6.62 7.97
CA ASP A 49 -18.33 7.62 8.06
C ASP A 49 -16.94 7.01 7.79
N VAL A 50 -16.68 5.81 8.31
CA VAL A 50 -15.39 5.11 8.10
C VAL A 50 -15.27 4.64 6.66
N THR A 51 -16.22 3.84 6.19
CA THR A 51 -16.11 3.14 4.90
C THR A 51 -16.26 4.06 3.69
N LEU A 52 -17.06 5.13 3.80
CA LEU A 52 -17.32 6.04 2.68
C LEU A 52 -16.35 7.24 2.62
N ARG A 53 -15.59 7.51 3.69
CA ARG A 53 -14.80 8.74 3.79
C ARG A 53 -13.38 8.56 4.35
N LYS A 54 -13.07 7.46 5.04
CA LYS A 54 -11.81 7.32 5.81
C LYS A 54 -11.13 5.97 5.64
N MET A 55 -11.54 5.17 4.66
CA MET A 55 -10.97 3.86 4.36
C MET A 55 -10.15 3.91 3.07
N TYR A 56 -8.98 3.28 3.09
CA TYR A 56 -8.13 3.11 1.92
C TYR A 56 -8.71 2.05 0.98
N VAL A 57 -8.29 2.07 -0.29
CA VAL A 57 -8.74 1.08 -1.30
C VAL A 57 -8.38 -0.37 -0.92
N THR A 58 -7.36 -0.55 -0.07
CA THR A 58 -6.90 -1.81 0.50
C THR A 58 -7.75 -2.30 1.69
N GLY A 59 -8.79 -1.57 2.10
CA GLY A 59 -9.58 -1.86 3.30
C GLY A 59 -8.91 -1.44 4.61
N SER A 60 -7.64 -1.00 4.56
CA SER A 60 -6.95 -0.42 5.71
C SER A 60 -7.51 0.94 6.10
N ILE A 61 -7.18 1.37 7.32
CA ILE A 61 -7.67 2.60 7.95
C ILE A 61 -6.56 3.22 8.81
N GLY A 62 -6.62 4.54 8.99
CA GLY A 62 -5.63 5.29 9.76
C GLY A 62 -4.63 6.02 8.88
N PRO A 63 -4.90 7.27 8.50
CA PRO A 63 -3.99 8.05 7.66
C PRO A 63 -2.79 8.65 8.41
N SER A 64 -2.79 8.69 9.75
CA SER A 64 -1.75 9.41 10.50
C SER A 64 -1.05 8.55 11.54
N GLY A 65 0.29 8.56 11.50
CA GLY A 65 1.12 7.94 12.53
C GLY A 65 1.24 8.72 13.82
N HIS A 66 0.85 10.01 13.85
CA HIS A 66 0.93 10.84 15.07
C HIS A 66 -0.06 10.38 16.14
N ASN A 67 -1.28 10.05 15.73
CA ASN A 67 -2.32 9.52 16.61
C ASN A 67 -2.65 8.06 16.33
N GLU A 68 -1.99 7.42 15.36
CA GLU A 68 -2.25 6.03 14.94
C GLU A 68 -3.74 5.83 14.65
N GLY A 69 -4.34 6.79 13.94
CA GLY A 69 -5.79 6.98 13.96
C GLY A 69 -6.32 7.81 12.80
N PHE A 70 -7.62 8.09 12.88
CA PHE A 70 -8.29 8.94 11.89
C PHE A 70 -7.89 10.41 12.02
N THR A 71 -7.89 11.10 10.89
CA THR A 71 -7.79 12.56 10.79
C THR A 71 -9.16 13.14 10.44
N VAL A 72 -9.34 13.64 9.22
CA VAL A 72 -10.57 14.25 8.71
C VAL A 72 -11.13 13.45 7.54
N PRO A 73 -12.42 13.58 7.19
CA PRO A 73 -12.97 12.94 6.01
C PRO A 73 -12.15 13.23 4.75
N TYR A 74 -11.94 12.19 3.94
CA TYR A 74 -11.21 12.23 2.66
C TYR A 74 -9.71 12.55 2.75
N ASP A 75 -9.13 12.60 3.95
CA ASP A 75 -7.69 12.66 4.15
C ASP A 75 -7.08 11.25 4.14
N LEU A 76 -6.62 10.84 2.95
CA LEU A 76 -6.07 9.51 2.68
C LEU A 76 -4.74 9.63 1.92
N PRO A 77 -3.67 10.14 2.56
CA PRO A 77 -2.35 10.18 1.94
C PRO A 77 -1.84 8.75 1.70
N ASN A 78 -1.18 8.50 0.58
CA ASN A 78 -0.74 7.14 0.23
C ASN A 78 0.58 6.76 0.90
N GLU A 79 1.53 7.68 0.90
CA GLU A 79 2.89 7.41 1.39
C GLU A 79 2.98 7.45 2.91
N THR A 80 2.40 8.47 3.53
CA THR A 80 2.37 8.62 4.99
C THR A 80 1.22 7.85 5.65
N ALA A 81 0.55 6.96 4.91
CA ALA A 81 -0.53 6.14 5.44
C ALA A 81 -0.02 5.29 6.61
N TYR A 82 -0.67 5.41 7.77
CA TYR A 82 -0.35 4.55 8.89
C TYR A 82 -0.89 3.13 8.65
N ALA A 83 -2.17 3.00 8.31
CA ALA A 83 -2.78 1.78 7.78
C ALA A 83 -2.34 0.52 8.55
N GLU A 84 -2.46 0.55 9.88
CA GLU A 84 -1.88 -0.48 10.76
C GLU A 84 -2.47 -1.87 10.50
N THR A 85 -1.63 -2.91 10.54
CA THR A 85 -2.09 -4.31 10.41
C THR A 85 -3.14 -4.68 11.47
N CYS A 86 -2.98 -4.23 12.72
CA CYS A 86 -4.01 -4.45 13.75
C CYS A 86 -5.33 -3.77 13.43
N ALA A 87 -5.30 -2.63 12.73
CA ALA A 87 -6.49 -1.93 12.32
C ALA A 87 -7.24 -2.67 11.20
N ALA A 88 -6.52 -3.25 10.25
CA ALA A 88 -7.10 -4.14 9.23
C ALA A 88 -7.79 -5.36 9.87
N ILE A 89 -7.15 -5.99 10.88
CA ILE A 89 -7.78 -7.05 11.67
C ILE A 89 -9.03 -6.53 12.40
N GLY A 90 -8.96 -5.33 12.99
CA GLY A 90 -10.11 -4.67 13.62
C GLY A 90 -11.27 -4.45 12.65
N MET A 91 -10.99 -4.05 11.41
CA MET A 91 -11.99 -3.92 10.35
C MET A 91 -12.65 -5.25 10.03
N VAL A 92 -11.88 -6.35 9.90
CA VAL A 92 -12.47 -7.68 9.68
C VAL A 92 -13.40 -8.08 10.83
N LEU A 93 -12.94 -7.91 12.07
CA LEU A 93 -13.73 -8.25 13.25
C LEU A 93 -15.05 -7.46 13.31
N TRP A 94 -15.00 -6.15 13.07
CA TRP A 94 -16.16 -5.27 13.10
C TRP A 94 -17.11 -5.55 11.94
N SER A 95 -16.59 -5.71 10.73
CA SER A 95 -17.35 -6.05 9.52
C SER A 95 -18.15 -7.33 9.72
N HIS A 96 -17.55 -8.35 10.32
CA HIS A 96 -18.26 -9.59 10.63
C HIS A 96 -19.43 -9.37 11.60
N ARG A 97 -19.26 -8.57 12.66
CA ARG A 97 -20.37 -8.28 13.58
C ARG A 97 -21.48 -7.49 12.89
N MET A 98 -21.14 -6.51 12.07
CA MET A 98 -22.13 -5.76 11.30
C MET A 98 -22.89 -6.68 10.32
N PHE A 99 -22.21 -7.61 9.66
CA PHE A 99 -22.87 -8.65 8.88
C PHE A 99 -23.86 -9.47 9.72
N LEU A 100 -23.47 -9.93 10.91
CA LEU A 100 -24.37 -10.71 11.80
C LEU A 100 -25.57 -9.89 12.31
N LEU A 101 -25.45 -8.56 12.39
CA LEU A 101 -26.55 -7.68 12.80
C LEU A 101 -27.56 -7.44 11.67
N HIS A 102 -27.08 -7.26 10.43
CA HIS A 102 -27.90 -6.74 9.32
C HIS A 102 -28.16 -7.76 8.20
N GLY A 103 -27.27 -8.74 8.01
CA GLY A 103 -27.34 -9.68 6.89
C GLY A 103 -27.12 -9.03 5.52
N HIS A 104 -26.26 -8.01 5.43
CA HIS A 104 -25.92 -7.32 4.17
C HIS A 104 -24.49 -7.67 3.72
N SER A 105 -24.33 -7.87 2.42
CA SER A 105 -23.06 -8.22 1.76
C SER A 105 -21.98 -7.16 1.89
N GLN A 106 -22.35 -5.88 1.88
CA GLN A 106 -21.40 -4.75 1.94
C GLN A 106 -20.40 -4.86 3.11
N TYR A 107 -20.83 -5.47 4.22
CA TYR A 107 -19.96 -5.70 5.36
C TYR A 107 -18.93 -6.79 5.04
N ILE A 108 -19.35 -7.87 4.38
CA ILE A 108 -18.46 -8.93 3.90
C ILE A 108 -17.56 -8.45 2.77
N ASP A 109 -17.99 -7.52 1.91
CA ASP A 109 -17.14 -6.93 0.87
C ASP A 109 -15.98 -6.13 1.48
N VAL A 110 -16.25 -5.37 2.55
CA VAL A 110 -15.20 -4.68 3.33
C VAL A 110 -14.32 -5.69 4.08
N LEU A 111 -14.90 -6.76 4.62
CA LEU A 111 -14.16 -7.85 5.25
C LEU A 111 -13.18 -8.50 4.26
N GLU A 112 -13.65 -8.88 3.08
CA GLU A 112 -12.87 -9.51 2.01
C GLU A 112 -11.75 -8.56 1.56
N ARG A 113 -12.07 -7.29 1.28
CA ARG A 113 -11.09 -6.27 0.91
C ARG A 113 -9.99 -6.11 1.96
N SER A 114 -10.36 -6.00 3.23
CA SER A 114 -9.41 -5.84 4.33
C SER A 114 -8.57 -7.09 4.54
N LEU A 115 -9.17 -8.28 4.40
CA LEU A 115 -8.51 -9.56 4.56
C LEU A 115 -7.45 -9.79 3.47
N TYR A 116 -7.84 -9.73 2.20
CA TYR A 116 -6.96 -10.07 1.08
C TYR A 116 -5.90 -9.00 0.76
N ASN A 117 -6.07 -7.77 1.26
CA ASN A 117 -5.16 -6.66 0.96
C ASN A 117 -4.48 -6.14 2.22
N GLY A 118 -5.16 -5.29 2.99
CA GLY A 118 -4.55 -4.57 4.11
C GLY A 118 -4.04 -5.43 5.27
N LEU A 119 -4.62 -6.62 5.47
CA LEU A 119 -4.19 -7.57 6.49
C LEU A 119 -3.05 -8.44 5.99
N LEU A 120 -3.21 -9.09 4.83
CA LEU A 120 -2.16 -9.97 4.29
C LEU A 120 -0.90 -9.21 3.89
N SER A 121 -0.97 -7.92 3.53
CA SER A 121 0.24 -7.11 3.36
C SER A 121 1.08 -7.06 4.63
N GLY A 122 0.42 -7.15 5.79
CA GLY A 122 1.01 -7.07 7.12
C GLY A 122 1.98 -8.21 7.50
N VAL A 123 2.06 -9.28 6.72
CA VAL A 123 2.89 -10.46 6.98
C VAL A 123 3.55 -10.93 5.68
N SER A 124 4.82 -11.33 5.75
CA SER A 124 5.55 -11.88 4.60
C SER A 124 4.96 -13.23 4.16
N LEU A 125 5.20 -13.61 2.90
CA LEU A 125 4.66 -14.84 2.32
C LEU A 125 5.13 -16.11 3.06
N ASP A 126 6.33 -16.08 3.63
CA ASP A 126 6.89 -17.16 4.46
C ASP A 126 6.48 -17.07 5.94
N GLY A 127 5.80 -16.00 6.35
CA GLY A 127 5.31 -15.75 7.70
C GLY A 127 6.37 -15.31 8.71
N SER A 128 7.58 -14.94 8.29
CA SER A 128 8.71 -14.63 9.17
C SER A 128 8.85 -13.14 9.53
N GLU A 129 8.33 -12.24 8.71
CA GLU A 129 8.45 -10.79 8.87
C GLU A 129 7.09 -10.09 8.75
N PHE A 130 6.97 -8.93 9.38
CA PHE A 130 5.71 -8.23 9.55
C PHE A 130 5.83 -6.75 9.22
N PHE A 131 4.76 -6.15 8.72
CA PHE A 131 4.57 -4.70 8.74
C PHE A 131 3.78 -4.29 9.97
N TYR A 132 4.21 -3.19 10.58
CA TYR A 132 3.37 -2.42 11.49
C TYR A 132 2.41 -1.56 10.67
N THR A 133 2.96 -0.72 9.78
CA THR A 133 2.23 0.19 8.90
C THR A 133 2.23 -0.32 7.46
N ASN A 134 1.12 -0.13 6.74
CA ASN A 134 0.93 -0.65 5.38
C ASN A 134 0.69 0.50 4.39
N PRO A 135 1.75 1.20 3.94
CA PRO A 135 1.60 2.33 3.04
C PRO A 135 1.12 1.91 1.63
N LEU A 136 0.58 2.87 0.88
CA LEU A 136 0.13 2.68 -0.51
C LEU A 136 1.12 3.26 -1.53
N ALA A 137 2.21 3.86 -1.05
CA ALA A 137 3.37 4.25 -1.84
C ALA A 137 4.63 4.16 -0.96
N SER A 138 5.77 3.82 -1.57
CA SER A 138 7.07 3.74 -0.88
C SER A 138 8.17 4.23 -1.81
N TYR A 139 9.19 4.87 -1.25
CA TYR A 139 10.44 5.17 -1.96
C TYR A 139 11.46 4.01 -1.90
N GLY A 140 11.12 2.92 -1.21
CA GLY A 140 12.02 1.77 -0.99
C GLY A 140 12.71 1.78 0.35
N ASN A 141 12.20 2.55 1.32
CA ASN A 141 12.71 2.69 2.68
C ASN A 141 11.78 2.04 3.74
N HIS A 142 10.73 1.35 3.30
CA HIS A 142 9.75 0.72 4.18
C HIS A 142 9.77 -0.78 3.96
N HIS A 143 10.24 -1.52 4.96
CA HIS A 143 10.41 -2.97 4.90
C HIS A 143 9.77 -3.68 6.08
N ARG A 144 9.29 -4.90 5.84
CA ARG A 144 8.87 -5.79 6.91
C ARG A 144 10.05 -6.05 7.85
N GLN A 145 9.73 -6.31 9.10
CA GLN A 145 10.71 -6.66 10.11
C GLN A 145 10.25 -7.89 10.89
N PRO A 146 11.18 -8.72 11.38
CA PRO A 146 10.83 -9.91 12.15
C PRO A 146 10.10 -9.56 13.44
N TRP A 147 10.42 -8.40 14.05
CA TRP A 147 9.81 -7.97 15.31
C TRP A 147 9.91 -6.46 15.54
N PHE A 148 9.12 -5.94 16.48
CA PHE A 148 9.10 -4.53 16.87
C PHE A 148 9.19 -4.38 18.38
N GLY A 149 9.64 -3.22 18.87
CA GLY A 149 9.55 -2.89 20.30
C GLY A 149 8.10 -2.93 20.81
N CYS A 150 7.14 -2.48 19.99
CA CYS A 150 5.70 -2.67 20.21
C CYS A 150 5.18 -3.76 19.26
N ALA A 151 5.13 -5.01 19.72
CA ALA A 151 4.81 -6.17 18.88
C ALA A 151 3.32 -6.55 18.85
N CYS A 152 2.43 -5.57 18.78
CA CYS A 152 0.99 -5.83 18.62
C CYS A 152 0.70 -6.53 17.28
N CYS A 153 1.31 -6.09 16.17
CA CYS A 153 1.01 -6.61 14.84
C CYS A 153 1.37 -8.10 14.68
N PRO A 154 2.61 -8.56 14.96
CA PRO A 154 2.95 -9.98 14.82
C PRO A 154 2.05 -10.90 15.65
N THR A 155 1.82 -10.55 16.92
CA THR A 155 0.99 -11.35 17.82
C THR A 155 -0.48 -11.37 17.41
N ASN A 156 -0.99 -10.27 16.83
CA ASN A 156 -2.35 -10.17 16.34
C ASN A 156 -2.56 -10.98 15.04
N VAL A 157 -1.57 -10.99 14.14
CA VAL A 157 -1.60 -11.83 12.93
C VAL A 157 -1.65 -13.32 13.32
N VAL A 158 -0.75 -13.76 14.21
CA VAL A 158 -0.65 -15.17 14.64
C VAL A 158 -1.94 -15.66 15.28
N ARG A 159 -2.64 -14.84 16.06
CA ARG A 159 -3.95 -15.25 16.60
C ARG A 159 -5.06 -15.25 15.55
N PHE A 160 -4.99 -14.38 14.54
CA PHE A 160 -6.10 -14.12 13.64
C PHE A 160 -6.15 -15.07 12.44
N VAL A 161 -5.02 -15.32 11.77
CA VAL A 161 -4.97 -16.15 10.55
C VAL A 161 -5.62 -17.54 10.75
N PRO A 162 -5.38 -18.26 11.88
CA PRO A 162 -6.04 -19.54 12.13
C PRO A 162 -7.57 -19.47 12.28
N GLN A 163 -8.13 -18.29 12.53
CA GLN A 163 -9.57 -18.08 12.71
C GLN A 163 -10.32 -17.77 11.41
N VAL A 164 -9.61 -17.60 10.28
CA VAL A 164 -10.20 -17.14 9.01
C VAL A 164 -11.32 -18.06 8.52
N GLY A 165 -11.21 -19.37 8.75
CA GLY A 165 -12.25 -20.34 8.40
C GLY A 165 -13.62 -20.04 9.02
N GLY A 166 -13.66 -19.33 10.16
CA GLY A 166 -14.90 -18.94 10.84
C GLY A 166 -15.71 -17.85 10.13
N TYR A 167 -15.17 -17.20 9.10
CA TYR A 167 -15.86 -16.13 8.36
C TYR A 167 -16.49 -16.61 7.04
N PHE A 168 -16.27 -17.87 6.64
CA PHE A 168 -16.76 -18.39 5.37
C PHE A 168 -18.27 -18.57 5.31
N TYR A 169 -18.87 -18.98 6.42
CA TYR A 169 -20.28 -19.33 6.49
C TYR A 169 -20.97 -18.71 7.69
N ALA A 170 -22.28 -18.50 7.58
CA ALA A 170 -23.15 -18.21 8.71
C ALA A 170 -24.49 -18.93 8.55
N THR A 171 -25.21 -19.14 9.64
CA THR A 171 -26.52 -19.80 9.60
C THR A 171 -27.58 -19.01 10.37
N THR A 172 -28.80 -19.06 9.86
CA THR A 172 -30.02 -18.73 10.59
C THR A 172 -30.84 -20.02 10.76
N GLU A 173 -32.05 -19.92 11.32
CA GLU A 173 -32.93 -21.09 11.49
C GLU A 173 -33.21 -21.81 10.16
N ASP A 174 -33.37 -21.08 9.06
CA ASP A 174 -33.80 -21.59 7.75
C ASP A 174 -32.81 -21.33 6.60
N SER A 175 -31.67 -20.70 6.86
CA SER A 175 -30.76 -20.22 5.80
C SER A 175 -29.29 -20.51 6.10
N LEU A 176 -28.55 -20.91 5.06
CA LEU A 176 -27.11 -21.05 5.03
C LEU A 176 -26.53 -19.92 4.17
N TRP A 177 -25.67 -19.10 4.77
CA TRP A 177 -25.01 -17.98 4.11
C TRP A 177 -23.59 -18.36 3.73
N VAL A 178 -23.23 -18.14 2.46
CA VAL A 178 -21.86 -18.29 1.94
C VAL A 178 -21.28 -16.89 1.77
N ASN A 179 -20.36 -16.53 2.65
CA ASN A 179 -19.75 -15.20 2.73
C ASN A 179 -18.43 -15.14 1.96
N LEU A 180 -17.53 -16.08 2.16
CA LEU A 180 -16.23 -16.12 1.48
C LEU A 180 -16.12 -17.32 0.54
N TYR A 181 -15.26 -17.16 -0.46
CA TYR A 181 -15.03 -18.14 -1.51
C TYR A 181 -13.57 -18.61 -1.47
N ALA A 182 -13.36 -19.91 -1.38
CA ALA A 182 -12.06 -20.59 -1.49
C ALA A 182 -12.31 -22.10 -1.44
N ALA A 183 -11.36 -22.91 -1.92
CA ALA A 183 -11.42 -24.36 -1.75
C ALA A 183 -11.49 -24.73 -0.25
N ASN A 184 -12.59 -25.34 0.19
CA ASN A 184 -12.78 -25.74 1.58
C ASN A 184 -13.87 -26.81 1.74
N ARG A 185 -13.90 -27.45 2.91
CA ARG A 185 -15.00 -28.30 3.36
C ARG A 185 -15.46 -27.84 4.74
N ALA A 186 -16.76 -27.69 4.93
CA ALA A 186 -17.34 -27.32 6.21
C ALA A 186 -18.56 -28.18 6.54
N THR A 187 -18.83 -28.31 7.84
CA THR A 187 -20.03 -28.95 8.37
C THR A 187 -20.78 -27.92 9.18
N VAL A 188 -22.04 -27.65 8.80
CA VAL A 188 -22.89 -26.62 9.39
C VAL A 188 -24.22 -27.22 9.84
N SER A 189 -24.88 -26.56 10.79
CA SER A 189 -26.25 -26.90 11.19
C SER A 189 -27.22 -25.84 10.66
N VAL A 190 -28.20 -26.26 9.86
CA VAL A 190 -29.23 -25.40 9.25
C VAL A 190 -30.54 -26.17 9.13
N ALA A 191 -31.67 -25.51 9.40
CA ALA A 191 -33.00 -26.13 9.40
C ALA A 191 -33.07 -27.41 10.27
N GLY A 192 -32.36 -27.42 11.40
CA GLY A 192 -32.34 -28.55 12.34
C GLY A 192 -31.57 -29.80 11.87
N GLN A 193 -30.85 -29.73 10.75
CA GLN A 193 -30.02 -30.83 10.25
C GLN A 193 -28.56 -30.44 10.05
N THR A 194 -27.69 -31.43 10.08
CA THR A 194 -26.28 -31.30 9.71
C THR A 194 -26.13 -31.38 8.19
N VAL A 195 -25.45 -30.40 7.60
CA VAL A 195 -25.17 -30.29 6.17
C VAL A 195 -23.66 -30.15 5.97
N SER A 196 -23.08 -31.02 5.14
CA SER A 196 -21.71 -30.87 4.64
C SER A 196 -21.74 -30.01 3.38
N ILE A 197 -20.80 -29.08 3.27
CA ILE A 197 -20.60 -28.23 2.09
C ILE A 197 -19.14 -28.31 1.67
N CYS A 198 -18.92 -28.50 0.37
CA CYS A 198 -17.59 -28.54 -0.23
C CYS A 198 -17.52 -27.46 -1.32
N GLN A 199 -16.57 -26.53 -1.21
CA GLN A 199 -16.24 -25.59 -2.27
C GLN A 199 -14.99 -26.09 -3.02
N GLU A 200 -15.09 -26.18 -4.33
CA GLU A 200 -14.00 -26.42 -5.26
C GLU A 200 -13.78 -25.11 -6.05
N SER A 201 -12.61 -24.48 -5.94
CA SER A 201 -12.31 -23.21 -6.60
C SER A 201 -10.83 -22.83 -6.51
N ASP A 202 -10.33 -22.12 -7.53
CA ASP A 202 -9.01 -21.47 -7.54
C ASP A 202 -9.09 -19.97 -7.12
N PHE A 203 -10.20 -19.54 -6.49
CA PHE A 203 -10.34 -18.21 -5.91
C PHE A 203 -9.18 -17.91 -4.93
N PRO A 204 -8.54 -16.72 -4.96
CA PRO A 204 -8.96 -15.48 -5.64
C PRO A 204 -8.43 -15.29 -7.08
N TRP A 205 -7.82 -16.32 -7.69
CA TRP A 205 -7.23 -16.22 -9.02
C TRP A 205 -8.24 -16.49 -10.13
N ASP A 206 -9.23 -17.33 -9.88
CA ASP A 206 -10.32 -17.61 -10.80
C ASP A 206 -11.70 -17.35 -10.17
N GLY A 207 -12.66 -16.98 -11.02
CA GLY A 207 -14.02 -16.62 -10.62
C GLY A 207 -14.99 -17.79 -10.54
N HIS A 208 -14.60 -19.01 -10.96
CA HIS A 208 -15.41 -20.21 -10.88
C HIS A 208 -15.34 -20.85 -9.50
N ILE A 209 -16.51 -21.01 -8.89
CA ILE A 209 -16.70 -21.73 -7.62
C ILE A 209 -17.77 -22.79 -7.85
N LYS A 210 -17.45 -24.04 -7.51
CA LYS A 210 -18.42 -25.12 -7.43
C LYS A 210 -18.66 -25.51 -5.98
N LEU A 211 -19.91 -25.39 -5.54
CA LEU A 211 -20.38 -25.82 -4.24
C LEU A 211 -21.11 -27.16 -4.39
N THR A 212 -20.71 -28.16 -3.59
CA THR A 212 -21.44 -29.42 -3.44
C THR A 212 -22.10 -29.44 -2.08
N ILE A 213 -23.40 -29.73 -2.05
CA ILE A 213 -24.24 -29.68 -0.86
C ILE A 213 -24.66 -31.10 -0.48
N GLU A 214 -24.35 -31.49 0.75
CA GLU A 214 -24.50 -32.85 1.25
C GLU A 214 -25.26 -32.83 2.58
N PRO A 215 -26.60 -32.61 2.56
CA PRO A 215 -27.40 -32.76 3.76
C PRO A 215 -27.51 -34.25 4.14
N THR A 216 -27.72 -34.54 5.43
CA THR A 216 -27.84 -35.95 5.90
C THR A 216 -29.05 -36.66 5.28
N THR A 217 -30.13 -35.92 5.05
CA THR A 217 -31.34 -36.31 4.32
C THR A 217 -31.81 -35.13 3.50
N SER A 218 -32.80 -35.29 2.61
CA SER A 218 -33.36 -34.12 1.92
C SER A 218 -33.82 -33.06 2.92
N ASN A 219 -33.38 -31.81 2.71
CA ASN A 219 -33.61 -30.72 3.66
C ASN A 219 -34.05 -29.45 2.94
N ASN A 220 -35.03 -28.73 3.49
CA ASN A 220 -35.53 -27.49 2.92
C ASN A 220 -34.88 -26.30 3.62
N PHE A 221 -34.01 -25.59 2.92
CA PHE A 221 -33.37 -24.37 3.43
C PHE A 221 -32.98 -23.43 2.28
N ARG A 222 -32.77 -22.17 2.62
CA ARG A 222 -32.29 -21.14 1.71
C ARG A 222 -30.77 -21.12 1.69
N LEU A 223 -30.16 -21.22 0.52
CA LEU A 223 -28.73 -20.94 0.33
C LEU A 223 -28.58 -19.48 -0.12
N CYS A 224 -27.94 -18.65 0.70
CA CYS A 224 -27.64 -17.25 0.41
C CYS A 224 -26.20 -17.14 -0.10
N LEU A 225 -26.01 -16.91 -1.40
CA LEU A 225 -24.69 -16.74 -2.01
C LEU A 225 -24.36 -15.26 -2.14
N ARG A 226 -23.25 -14.79 -1.57
CA ARG A 226 -22.83 -13.40 -1.73
C ARG A 226 -22.59 -13.07 -3.20
N HIS A 227 -23.06 -11.89 -3.62
CA HIS A 227 -22.67 -11.29 -4.89
C HIS A 227 -21.64 -10.18 -4.59
N PRO A 228 -20.33 -10.41 -4.82
CA PRO A 228 -19.31 -9.41 -4.53
C PRO A 228 -19.51 -8.13 -5.34
N ASP A 229 -19.31 -6.97 -4.71
CA ASP A 229 -19.52 -5.65 -5.32
C ASP A 229 -18.66 -5.38 -6.57
N TRP A 230 -17.48 -5.99 -6.63
CA TRP A 230 -16.53 -5.87 -7.73
C TRP A 230 -16.94 -6.67 -8.98
N SER A 231 -17.85 -7.64 -8.85
CA SER A 231 -18.29 -8.48 -9.96
C SER A 231 -19.52 -7.86 -10.64
N SER A 232 -19.34 -7.38 -11.87
CA SER A 232 -20.45 -6.78 -12.64
C SER A 232 -21.39 -7.81 -13.28
N GLN A 233 -20.89 -9.02 -13.50
CA GLN A 233 -21.61 -10.12 -14.14
C GLN A 233 -21.38 -11.40 -13.36
N VAL A 234 -22.41 -12.24 -13.29
CA VAL A 234 -22.37 -13.51 -12.60
C VAL A 234 -23.21 -14.52 -13.35
N ASP A 235 -22.67 -15.72 -13.51
CA ASP A 235 -23.40 -16.88 -14.00
C ASP A 235 -23.63 -17.85 -12.85
N LEU A 236 -24.85 -18.36 -12.76
CA LEU A 236 -25.26 -19.29 -11.70
C LEU A 236 -25.92 -20.52 -12.33
N LEU A 237 -25.40 -21.69 -12.00
CA LEU A 237 -25.94 -22.98 -12.40
C LEU A 237 -26.32 -23.77 -11.16
N VAL A 238 -27.43 -24.51 -11.22
CA VAL A 238 -27.79 -25.46 -10.17
C VAL A 238 -28.04 -26.82 -10.80
N ASN A 239 -27.33 -27.84 -10.34
CA ASN A 239 -27.34 -29.19 -10.92
C ASN A 239 -27.06 -29.20 -12.44
N GLY A 240 -26.18 -28.31 -12.91
CA GLY A 240 -25.82 -28.15 -14.32
C GLY A 240 -26.77 -27.28 -15.15
N ASP A 241 -27.94 -26.91 -14.63
CA ASP A 241 -28.88 -26.04 -15.32
C ASP A 241 -28.58 -24.57 -15.06
N ARG A 242 -28.24 -23.82 -16.10
CA ARG A 242 -28.02 -22.36 -16.02
C ARG A 242 -29.33 -21.65 -15.72
N LEU A 243 -29.35 -20.86 -14.65
CA LEU A 243 -30.47 -20.00 -14.32
C LEU A 243 -30.51 -18.82 -15.29
N ARG A 244 -31.61 -18.70 -16.05
CA ARG A 244 -31.81 -17.58 -16.99
C ARG A 244 -32.18 -16.29 -16.27
N ASP A 245 -33.00 -16.41 -15.23
CA ASP A 245 -33.37 -15.33 -14.33
C ASP A 245 -32.64 -15.56 -13.01
N LEU A 246 -31.70 -14.68 -12.69
CA LEU A 246 -31.00 -14.76 -11.40
C LEU A 246 -32.00 -14.55 -10.25
N PRO A 247 -31.84 -15.26 -9.12
CA PRO A 247 -32.65 -15.02 -7.94
C PRO A 247 -32.60 -13.56 -7.51
N ALA A 248 -33.62 -13.13 -6.75
CA ALA A 248 -33.63 -11.78 -6.19
C ALA A 248 -32.33 -11.53 -5.42
N ASN A 249 -31.57 -10.52 -5.84
CA ASN A 249 -30.41 -10.05 -5.11
C ASN A 249 -30.90 -9.17 -3.95
N LYS A 250 -31.06 -9.77 -2.78
CA LYS A 250 -31.49 -9.06 -1.57
C LYS A 250 -30.27 -8.75 -0.73
N ASN A 251 -30.00 -7.46 -0.52
CA ASN A 251 -28.86 -6.99 0.26
C ASN A 251 -27.49 -7.56 -0.21
N GLY A 252 -27.35 -7.86 -1.51
CA GLY A 252 -26.14 -8.43 -2.13
C GLY A 252 -25.99 -9.94 -1.96
N TYR A 253 -27.08 -10.68 -1.73
CA TYR A 253 -27.09 -12.14 -1.75
C TYR A 253 -28.12 -12.67 -2.74
N PHE A 254 -27.72 -13.68 -3.53
CA PHE A 254 -28.65 -14.52 -4.28
C PHE A 254 -29.25 -15.58 -3.36
N GLU A 255 -30.56 -15.54 -3.19
CA GLU A 255 -31.28 -16.47 -2.32
C GLU A 255 -31.86 -17.66 -3.12
N LEU A 256 -31.32 -18.85 -2.88
CA LEU A 256 -31.79 -20.11 -3.46
C LEU A 256 -32.58 -20.90 -2.42
N ALA A 257 -33.91 -20.72 -2.37
CA ALA A 257 -34.80 -21.48 -1.50
C ALA A 257 -35.22 -22.80 -2.18
N ARG A 258 -34.72 -23.94 -1.69
CA ARG A 258 -34.89 -25.25 -2.33
C ARG A 258 -34.94 -26.38 -1.30
N ILE A 259 -35.48 -27.52 -1.74
CA ILE A 259 -35.25 -28.81 -1.08
C ILE A 259 -33.94 -29.37 -1.67
N TRP A 260 -32.90 -29.39 -0.85
CA TRP A 260 -31.57 -29.87 -1.24
C TRP A 260 -31.46 -31.37 -1.02
N GLN A 261 -30.88 -32.07 -1.99
CA GLN A 261 -30.55 -33.50 -1.91
C GLN A 261 -29.04 -33.72 -1.74
N PRO A 262 -28.61 -34.86 -1.18
CA PRO A 262 -27.20 -35.22 -1.15
C PRO A 262 -26.57 -35.21 -2.55
N GLY A 263 -25.55 -34.37 -2.74
CA GLY A 263 -24.82 -34.25 -4.00
C GLY A 263 -25.36 -33.18 -4.96
N ASP A 264 -26.36 -32.40 -4.56
CA ASP A 264 -26.77 -31.22 -5.33
C ASP A 264 -25.57 -30.26 -5.47
N THR A 265 -25.45 -29.66 -6.66
CA THR A 265 -24.37 -28.72 -6.97
C THR A 265 -24.89 -27.33 -7.27
N VAL A 266 -24.13 -26.32 -6.86
CA VAL A 266 -24.32 -24.93 -7.26
C VAL A 266 -22.99 -24.43 -7.80
N GLU A 267 -22.98 -23.96 -9.03
CA GLU A 267 -21.78 -23.37 -9.64
C GLU A 267 -22.02 -21.88 -9.86
N VAL A 268 -21.09 -21.06 -9.40
CA VAL A 268 -21.10 -19.61 -9.63
C VAL A 268 -19.81 -19.22 -10.35
N ASN A 269 -19.94 -18.35 -11.35
CA ASN A 269 -18.81 -17.78 -12.06
C ASN A 269 -18.87 -16.26 -11.99
N PHE A 270 -17.91 -15.65 -11.29
CA PHE A 270 -17.77 -14.20 -11.18
C PHE A 270 -16.84 -13.64 -12.25
N ASN A 271 -17.20 -12.47 -12.80
CA ASN A 271 -16.34 -11.78 -13.76
C ASN A 271 -15.11 -11.18 -13.06
N MET A 272 -13.93 -11.77 -13.30
CA MET A 272 -12.63 -11.29 -12.81
C MET A 272 -11.82 -10.54 -13.87
N SER A 273 -12.46 -9.59 -14.56
CA SER A 273 -11.74 -8.64 -15.41
C SER A 273 -10.90 -7.66 -14.58
N ALA A 274 -9.76 -7.23 -15.13
CA ALA A 274 -8.98 -6.16 -14.53
C ALA A 274 -9.75 -4.84 -14.63
N GLN A 275 -9.92 -4.16 -13.49
CA GLN A 275 -10.69 -2.93 -13.36
C GLN A 275 -9.81 -1.78 -12.87
N ARG A 276 -10.26 -0.56 -13.17
CA ARG A 276 -9.68 0.69 -12.67
C ARG A 276 -10.60 1.28 -11.64
N ILE A 277 -10.08 1.52 -10.44
CA ILE A 277 -10.79 2.18 -9.35
C ILE A 277 -10.39 3.64 -9.34
N VAL A 278 -11.38 4.53 -9.33
CA VAL A 278 -11.21 5.98 -9.11
C VAL A 278 -11.62 6.33 -7.68
N THR A 279 -10.98 7.35 -7.11
CA THR A 279 -11.36 7.86 -5.78
C THR A 279 -12.37 9.00 -5.89
N ASN A 280 -13.16 9.22 -4.84
CA ASN A 280 -13.92 10.46 -4.68
C ASN A 280 -13.01 11.70 -4.85
N PRO A 281 -13.39 12.74 -5.63
CA PRO A 281 -12.56 13.94 -5.87
C PRO A 281 -12.21 14.79 -4.63
N GLN A 282 -12.85 14.51 -3.49
CA GLN A 282 -12.48 15.10 -2.21
C GLN A 282 -11.15 14.55 -1.67
N VAL A 283 -10.75 13.35 -2.07
CA VAL A 283 -9.45 12.76 -1.72
C VAL A 283 -8.36 13.34 -2.62
N LYS A 284 -7.65 14.34 -2.11
CA LYS A 284 -6.72 15.16 -2.91
C LYS A 284 -5.46 14.41 -3.35
N SER A 285 -4.99 13.46 -2.55
CA SER A 285 -3.82 12.61 -2.84
C SER A 285 -3.95 11.76 -4.11
N ASN A 286 -5.19 11.50 -4.56
CA ASN A 286 -5.51 10.58 -5.65
C ASN A 286 -6.11 11.28 -6.88
N LEU A 287 -6.08 12.62 -6.95
CA LEU A 287 -6.59 13.34 -8.11
C LEU A 287 -5.83 12.96 -9.38
N GLY A 288 -6.59 12.54 -10.40
CA GLY A 288 -6.03 12.09 -11.69
C GLY A 288 -5.24 10.79 -11.61
N LYS A 289 -5.45 9.98 -10.56
CA LYS A 289 -4.85 8.65 -10.38
C LYS A 289 -5.91 7.56 -10.38
N VAL A 290 -5.50 6.35 -10.74
CA VAL A 290 -6.30 5.12 -10.70
C VAL A 290 -5.56 4.04 -9.91
N ALA A 291 -6.31 3.23 -9.17
CA ALA A 291 -5.81 1.97 -8.63
C ALA A 291 -6.30 0.82 -9.51
N LEU A 292 -5.56 -0.28 -9.52
CA LEU A 292 -5.92 -1.48 -10.28
C LEU A 292 -6.47 -2.54 -9.34
N CYS A 293 -7.53 -3.23 -9.77
CA CYS A 293 -8.03 -4.41 -9.07
C CYS A 293 -8.45 -5.52 -10.03
N ARG A 294 -8.44 -6.75 -9.53
CA ARG A 294 -9.01 -7.92 -10.20
C ARG A 294 -9.59 -8.84 -9.14
N GLY A 295 -10.89 -9.10 -9.21
CA GLY A 295 -11.58 -9.77 -8.11
C GLY A 295 -11.43 -8.96 -6.81
N PRO A 296 -11.17 -9.60 -5.65
CA PRO A 296 -10.97 -8.91 -4.39
C PRO A 296 -9.57 -8.28 -4.23
N MET A 297 -8.67 -8.50 -5.19
CA MET A 297 -7.25 -8.13 -5.09
C MET A 297 -7.01 -6.73 -5.63
N ILE A 298 -6.37 -5.88 -4.82
CA ILE A 298 -5.76 -4.61 -5.23
C ILE A 298 -4.35 -4.89 -5.69
N TYR A 299 -3.90 -4.15 -6.71
CA TYR A 299 -2.59 -4.31 -7.33
C TYR A 299 -1.70 -3.08 -7.10
N CYS A 300 -0.38 -3.29 -7.16
CA CYS A 300 0.63 -2.24 -7.11
C CYS A 300 1.76 -2.51 -8.13
N LEU A 301 2.51 -1.47 -8.48
CA LEU A 301 3.78 -1.59 -9.18
C LEU A 301 4.92 -1.64 -8.16
N GLU A 302 5.91 -2.51 -8.39
CA GLU A 302 7.20 -2.49 -7.70
C GLU A 302 8.33 -2.15 -8.67
N ALA A 303 9.36 -1.45 -8.18
CA ALA A 303 10.50 -1.01 -8.97
C ALA A 303 11.23 -2.16 -9.70
N ILE A 304 11.36 -3.32 -9.05
CA ILE A 304 12.02 -4.51 -9.60
C ILE A 304 11.39 -4.98 -10.93
N ASP A 305 10.08 -4.75 -11.09
CA ASP A 305 9.32 -5.18 -12.26
C ASP A 305 9.17 -4.08 -13.32
N ASN A 306 9.54 -2.85 -12.98
CA ASN A 306 9.21 -1.65 -13.72
C ASN A 306 10.45 -0.76 -13.91
N GLU A 307 11.55 -1.36 -14.37
CA GLU A 307 12.82 -0.67 -14.69
C GLU A 307 13.32 0.30 -13.59
N GLY A 308 13.23 -0.12 -12.32
CA GLY A 308 13.79 0.60 -11.18
C GLY A 308 12.96 1.76 -10.64
N SER A 309 11.80 2.09 -11.23
CA SER A 309 10.96 3.17 -10.71
C SER A 309 9.49 3.02 -11.05
N THR A 310 8.63 3.50 -10.14
CA THR A 310 7.18 3.42 -10.29
C THR A 310 6.50 4.79 -10.26
N ARG A 311 7.20 5.84 -9.81
CA ARG A 311 6.63 7.16 -9.54
C ARG A 311 6.64 8.11 -10.75
N ASP A 312 7.39 7.75 -11.79
CA ASP A 312 7.46 8.43 -13.09
C ASP A 312 6.59 7.76 -14.17
N ILE A 313 5.76 6.79 -13.78
CA ILE A 313 4.89 6.01 -14.68
C ILE A 313 3.46 6.55 -14.65
N ALA A 314 2.90 6.76 -15.83
CA ALA A 314 1.48 7.03 -16.04
C ALA A 314 0.80 5.89 -16.81
N LEU A 315 -0.44 5.59 -16.44
CA LEU A 315 -1.29 4.60 -17.07
C LEU A 315 -2.49 5.27 -17.76
N PRO A 316 -2.41 5.57 -19.07
CA PRO A 316 -3.53 6.12 -19.81
C PRO A 316 -4.79 5.25 -19.73
N ARG A 317 -5.96 5.91 -19.73
CA ARG A 317 -7.28 5.24 -19.66
C ARG A 317 -7.55 4.24 -20.78
N THR A 318 -6.97 4.49 -21.95
CA THR A 318 -7.17 3.67 -23.15
C THR A 318 -6.36 2.38 -23.13
N ASN A 319 -5.35 2.28 -22.28
CA ASN A 319 -4.45 1.14 -22.29
C ASN A 319 -5.15 -0.08 -21.68
N GLN A 320 -5.06 -1.22 -22.34
CA GLN A 320 -5.65 -2.47 -21.83
C GLN A 320 -4.69 -3.13 -20.85
N LEU A 321 -5.27 -3.92 -19.94
CA LEU A 321 -4.54 -4.72 -18.97
C LEU A 321 -4.92 -6.18 -19.16
N GLU A 322 -3.90 -7.02 -19.25
CA GLU A 322 -4.05 -8.47 -19.38
C GLU A 322 -3.63 -9.13 -18.07
N ALA A 323 -4.41 -10.14 -17.64
CA ALA A 323 -4.15 -10.89 -16.44
C ALA A 323 -3.54 -12.25 -16.80
N SER A 324 -2.43 -12.63 -16.16
CA SER A 324 -1.80 -13.95 -16.31
C SER A 324 -1.45 -14.53 -14.94
N PHE A 325 -1.70 -15.82 -14.73
CA PHE A 325 -1.25 -16.52 -13.53
C PHE A 325 0.21 -16.96 -13.68
N GLU A 326 1.06 -16.57 -12.73
CA GLU A 326 2.49 -16.84 -12.70
C GLU A 326 2.78 -17.77 -11.50
N SER A 327 2.90 -19.07 -11.75
CA SER A 327 3.08 -20.08 -10.68
C SER A 327 4.40 -19.93 -9.91
N ASP A 328 5.44 -19.46 -10.59
CA ASP A 328 6.81 -19.43 -10.05
C ASP A 328 7.15 -18.08 -9.39
N LEU A 329 6.24 -17.11 -9.46
CA LEU A 329 6.40 -15.79 -8.89
C LEU A 329 5.61 -15.68 -7.57
N LEU A 330 6.29 -15.29 -6.49
CA LEU A 330 5.66 -14.94 -5.20
C LEU A 330 4.71 -16.03 -4.66
N GLY A 331 5.06 -17.31 -4.87
CA GLY A 331 4.27 -18.46 -4.42
C GLY A 331 3.01 -18.75 -5.25
N GLY A 332 2.88 -18.14 -6.44
CA GLY A 332 1.74 -18.32 -7.34
C GLY A 332 0.77 -17.16 -7.25
N VAL A 333 0.89 -16.19 -8.17
CA VAL A 333 0.03 -15.00 -8.19
C VAL A 333 -0.46 -14.69 -9.61
N THR A 334 -1.66 -14.11 -9.73
CA THR A 334 -2.07 -13.46 -10.98
C THR A 334 -1.45 -12.06 -11.05
N VAL A 335 -0.68 -11.77 -12.10
CA VAL A 335 -0.14 -10.44 -12.40
C VAL A 335 -0.99 -9.72 -13.44
N LEU A 336 -0.91 -8.38 -13.48
CA LEU A 336 -1.50 -7.57 -14.55
C LEU A 336 -0.38 -6.94 -15.38
N ARG A 337 -0.44 -7.07 -16.71
CA ARG A 337 0.51 -6.47 -17.65
C ARG A 337 -0.20 -5.53 -18.62
N GLY A 338 0.51 -4.51 -19.08
CA GLY A 338 0.00 -3.63 -20.13
C GLY A 338 0.97 -2.52 -20.49
N ALA A 339 0.62 -1.77 -21.52
CA ALA A 339 1.37 -0.60 -21.93
C ALA A 339 1.15 0.56 -20.95
N ALA A 340 2.18 1.38 -20.75
CA ALA A 340 2.14 2.61 -19.98
C ALA A 340 3.12 3.64 -20.56
N ASN A 341 3.12 4.86 -20.03
CA ASN A 341 4.07 5.90 -20.40
C ASN A 341 4.97 6.23 -19.21
N ARG A 342 6.27 6.35 -19.45
CA ARG A 342 7.20 6.94 -18.51
C ARG A 342 7.46 8.39 -18.89
N ARG A 343 7.33 9.28 -17.91
CA ARG A 343 7.57 10.71 -18.09
C ARG A 343 9.03 10.96 -18.49
N GLY A 344 9.25 11.83 -19.46
CA GLY A 344 10.58 12.33 -19.80
C GLY A 344 11.23 13.09 -18.63
N SER A 345 12.56 13.07 -18.57
CA SER A 345 13.31 13.80 -17.53
C SER A 345 13.25 15.32 -17.75
N THR A 346 13.52 16.08 -16.69
CA THR A 346 13.57 17.54 -16.77
C THR A 346 14.81 18.10 -16.07
N GLU A 347 15.34 19.19 -16.60
CA GLU A 347 16.42 19.97 -16.00
C GLU A 347 15.90 21.35 -15.63
N TRP A 348 15.98 21.72 -14.34
CA TRP A 348 15.39 22.96 -13.82
C TRP A 348 16.42 24.02 -13.45
N GLU A 349 17.68 23.85 -13.85
CA GLU A 349 18.74 24.78 -13.51
C GLU A 349 18.49 26.16 -14.13
N ASN A 350 18.33 27.18 -13.27
CA ASN A 350 18.11 28.57 -13.66
C ASN A 350 16.92 28.81 -14.63
N GLN A 351 15.92 27.92 -14.62
CA GLN A 351 14.74 28.02 -15.48
C GLN A 351 13.44 27.89 -14.69
N LEU A 352 12.49 28.78 -14.98
CA LEU A 352 11.14 28.72 -14.42
C LEU A 352 10.15 27.95 -15.33
N TYR A 353 10.37 27.97 -16.65
CA TYR A 353 9.51 27.32 -17.65
C TYR A 353 10.38 26.65 -18.73
N GLN A 354 10.00 25.42 -19.12
CA GLN A 354 10.63 24.67 -20.20
C GLN A 354 9.60 23.87 -21.00
N THR A 355 9.95 23.43 -22.20
CA THR A 355 9.17 22.45 -22.96
C THR A 355 9.38 21.05 -22.41
N THR A 356 8.34 20.22 -22.38
CA THR A 356 8.47 18.82 -21.95
C THR A 356 9.24 17.98 -22.97
N GLU A 357 10.11 17.09 -22.50
CA GLU A 357 10.60 15.97 -23.31
C GLU A 357 9.44 15.03 -23.65
N ALA A 358 9.60 14.25 -24.72
CA ALA A 358 8.63 13.23 -25.08
C ALA A 358 8.63 12.10 -24.04
N ASP A 359 7.43 11.62 -23.69
CA ASP A 359 7.30 10.42 -22.87
C ASP A 359 7.80 9.19 -23.62
N ARG A 360 8.25 8.19 -22.86
CA ARG A 360 8.67 6.89 -23.40
C ARG A 360 7.60 5.84 -23.14
N ASP A 361 7.21 5.11 -24.19
CA ASP A 361 6.34 3.95 -24.05
C ASP A 361 7.09 2.80 -23.33
N ILE A 362 6.44 2.21 -22.33
CA ILE A 362 6.97 1.09 -21.56
C ILE A 362 5.90 -0.01 -21.39
N GLN A 363 6.35 -1.21 -21.00
CA GLN A 363 5.46 -2.25 -20.47
C GLN A 363 5.58 -2.27 -18.96
N ILE A 364 4.45 -2.37 -18.28
CA ILE A 364 4.39 -2.48 -16.82
C ILE A 364 3.94 -3.86 -16.40
N MET A 365 4.35 -4.24 -15.19
CA MET A 365 3.78 -5.39 -14.48
C MET A 365 3.36 -4.94 -13.08
N ALA A 366 2.08 -5.18 -12.78
CA ALA A 366 1.52 -5.00 -11.45
C ALA A 366 1.32 -6.36 -10.78
N ILE A 367 1.66 -6.42 -9.50
CA ILE A 367 1.47 -7.59 -8.65
C ILE A 367 0.40 -7.30 -7.59
N PRO A 368 -0.20 -8.33 -6.95
CA PRO A 368 -1.11 -8.12 -5.84
C PRO A 368 -0.44 -7.34 -4.69
N TYR A 369 -1.16 -6.37 -4.13
CA TYR A 369 -0.65 -5.47 -3.09
C TYR A 369 -0.10 -6.23 -1.89
N PHE A 370 -0.74 -7.32 -1.45
CA PHE A 370 -0.26 -8.06 -0.28
C PHE A 370 1.16 -8.65 -0.45
N ALA A 371 1.58 -8.90 -1.70
CA ALA A 371 2.82 -9.61 -2.01
C ALA A 371 4.03 -8.68 -2.19
N TRP A 372 3.84 -7.35 -2.17
CA TRP A 372 4.93 -6.38 -2.23
C TRP A 372 5.93 -6.56 -1.09
N ASP A 373 7.14 -6.04 -1.23
CA ASP A 373 8.23 -6.12 -0.25
C ASP A 373 8.61 -7.56 0.15
N SER A 374 8.47 -8.51 -0.80
CA SER A 374 8.84 -9.93 -0.61
C SER A 374 10.06 -10.34 -1.45
N ARG A 375 10.73 -9.38 -2.11
CA ARG A 375 11.81 -9.64 -3.09
C ARG A 375 13.02 -8.74 -2.89
N GLN A 376 12.93 -7.49 -3.33
CA GLN A 376 14.02 -6.51 -3.27
C GLN A 376 13.45 -5.16 -2.81
N ALA A 377 14.23 -4.46 -2.00
CA ALA A 377 13.94 -3.08 -1.63
C ALA A 377 13.79 -2.20 -2.88
N GLY A 378 12.77 -1.36 -2.91
CA GLY A 378 12.52 -0.45 -4.02
C GLY A 378 11.18 0.26 -3.94
N GLN A 379 10.96 1.16 -4.89
CA GLN A 379 9.73 1.95 -4.94
C GLN A 379 8.50 1.05 -5.15
N MET A 380 7.38 1.43 -4.53
CA MET A 380 6.08 0.79 -4.72
C MET A 380 5.00 1.86 -4.87
N THR A 381 4.01 1.67 -5.75
CA THR A 381 2.84 2.54 -5.86
C THR A 381 1.56 1.77 -6.18
N VAL A 382 0.47 2.09 -5.47
CA VAL A 382 -0.90 1.58 -5.74
C VAL A 382 -1.67 2.51 -6.68
N TRP A 383 -1.54 3.83 -6.47
CA TRP A 383 -2.27 4.84 -7.23
C TRP A 383 -1.42 5.38 -8.38
N LEU A 384 -1.79 5.01 -9.60
CA LEU A 384 -1.07 5.34 -10.84
C LEU A 384 -1.68 6.57 -11.50
N PRO A 385 -0.90 7.62 -11.78
CA PRO A 385 -1.34 8.76 -12.58
C PRO A 385 -1.88 8.34 -13.94
N GLU A 386 -2.97 8.94 -14.41
CA GLU A 386 -3.53 8.64 -15.74
C GLU A 386 -2.82 9.40 -16.88
N CYS A 387 -1.95 10.36 -16.54
CA CYS A 387 -1.18 11.19 -17.46
C CYS A 387 0.22 11.44 -16.89
N SER A 388 1.23 11.46 -17.75
CA SER A 388 2.64 11.69 -17.39
C SER A 388 2.86 13.02 -16.68
N THR A 389 2.12 14.07 -17.03
CA THR A 389 2.22 15.38 -16.36
C THR A 389 1.79 15.36 -14.89
N LEU A 390 1.05 14.32 -14.46
CA LEU A 390 0.62 14.11 -13.08
C LEU A 390 1.55 13.17 -12.29
N THR A 391 2.58 12.61 -12.93
CA THR A 391 3.61 11.81 -12.24
C THR A 391 4.59 12.71 -11.53
N GLU A 392 5.37 12.14 -10.62
CA GLU A 392 6.47 12.88 -10.02
C GLU A 392 7.53 13.20 -11.08
N PRO A 393 7.99 14.46 -11.14
CA PRO A 393 9.08 14.81 -12.03
C PRO A 393 10.37 14.15 -11.52
N LYS A 394 11.19 13.68 -12.45
CA LYS A 394 12.56 13.28 -12.17
C LYS A 394 13.55 14.24 -12.79
N LEU A 395 14.65 14.45 -12.07
CA LEU A 395 15.84 15.07 -12.61
C LEU A 395 16.45 14.18 -13.67
N LYS A 396 17.17 14.78 -14.63
CA LYS A 396 17.94 13.99 -15.58
C LYS A 396 19.02 13.24 -14.82
N ALA A 397 19.14 11.96 -15.13
CA ALA A 397 20.18 11.12 -14.57
C ALA A 397 21.57 11.73 -14.86
N SER A 398 22.34 11.94 -13.80
CA SER A 398 23.75 12.33 -13.87
C SER A 398 24.64 11.10 -13.71
N LEU A 399 25.97 11.25 -13.76
CA LEU A 399 26.87 10.12 -13.47
C LEU A 399 26.65 9.57 -12.06
N ALA A 400 26.22 10.40 -11.10
CA ALA A 400 25.98 10.01 -9.73
C ALA A 400 24.92 8.90 -9.58
N SER A 401 23.89 8.88 -10.44
CA SER A 401 22.81 7.88 -10.39
C SER A 401 23.27 6.46 -10.77
N ARG A 402 24.50 6.32 -11.26
CA ARG A 402 25.15 5.02 -11.54
C ARG A 402 26.07 4.56 -10.42
N GLY A 403 26.31 5.44 -9.43
CA GLY A 403 27.19 5.16 -8.30
C GLY A 403 26.46 4.39 -7.20
N LYS A 404 27.18 3.50 -6.54
CA LYS A 404 26.74 2.86 -5.29
C LYS A 404 27.21 3.72 -4.12
N PRO A 405 26.29 4.32 -3.34
CA PRO A 405 26.68 5.18 -2.24
C PRO A 405 27.22 4.38 -1.04
N GLU A 406 28.15 4.97 -0.31
CA GLU A 406 28.69 4.49 0.97
C GLU A 406 29.02 5.71 1.83
N ALA A 407 28.73 5.67 3.12
CA ALA A 407 28.93 6.81 4.01
C ALA A 407 29.70 6.45 5.29
N SER A 408 30.39 7.43 5.87
CA SER A 408 31.07 7.30 7.18
C SER A 408 30.09 7.00 8.32
N HIS A 409 28.87 7.52 8.21
CA HIS A 409 27.77 7.31 9.13
C HIS A 409 26.46 7.48 8.35
N LEU A 410 25.47 6.62 8.62
CA LEU A 410 24.18 6.67 7.95
C LEU A 410 23.06 6.79 8.99
N PHE A 411 22.26 7.84 8.83
CA PHE A 411 20.90 7.93 9.35
C PHE A 411 19.98 8.45 8.25
N GLY A 412 18.91 7.72 7.95
CA GLY A 412 18.05 7.98 6.80
C GLY A 412 18.30 6.98 5.66
N PHE A 413 18.27 7.45 4.42
CA PHE A 413 18.34 6.62 3.21
C PHE A 413 19.58 6.98 2.40
N LEU A 414 20.39 5.97 2.08
CA LEU A 414 21.72 6.19 1.50
C LEU A 414 21.61 6.60 0.02
N GLU A 415 20.70 5.99 -0.71
CA GLU A 415 20.39 6.24 -2.12
C GLU A 415 19.67 7.57 -2.35
N ALA A 416 19.24 8.27 -1.29
CA ALA A 416 18.63 9.59 -1.41
C ALA A 416 19.58 10.61 -2.08
N VAL A 417 20.90 10.41 -2.00
CA VAL A 417 21.84 11.34 -2.63
C VAL A 417 21.93 11.18 -4.14
N ASN A 418 21.31 10.16 -4.75
CA ASN A 418 21.41 9.91 -6.17
C ASN A 418 20.15 9.27 -6.78
N ASP A 419 18.98 9.51 -6.19
CA ASP A 419 17.69 8.96 -6.62
C ASP A 419 17.00 9.77 -7.73
N CYS A 420 17.59 10.90 -8.13
CA CYS A 420 17.10 11.81 -9.16
C CYS A 420 15.76 12.48 -8.81
N ILE A 421 15.45 12.62 -7.51
CA ILE A 421 14.26 13.34 -7.04
C ILE A 421 14.59 14.82 -6.90
N LEU A 422 13.74 15.68 -7.48
CA LEU A 422 13.85 17.12 -7.29
C LEU A 422 13.31 17.53 -5.91
N PRO A 423 14.14 18.06 -5.00
CA PRO A 423 13.64 18.55 -3.71
C PRO A 423 12.79 19.81 -3.86
N ALA A 424 11.71 19.92 -3.08
CA ALA A 424 10.91 21.14 -3.05
C ALA A 424 11.60 22.30 -2.31
N SER A 425 12.45 21.98 -1.33
CA SER A 425 13.26 22.91 -0.54
C SER A 425 14.36 22.12 0.20
N SER A 426 15.35 22.81 0.78
CA SER A 426 16.33 22.19 1.69
C SER A 426 15.68 21.56 2.92
N SER A 427 14.48 21.99 3.30
CA SER A 427 13.73 21.46 4.45
C SER A 427 12.73 20.36 4.11
N ASP A 428 12.71 19.90 2.85
CA ASP A 428 11.73 18.93 2.37
C ASP A 428 11.75 17.63 3.19
N GLN A 429 10.64 17.36 3.88
CA GLN A 429 10.44 16.17 4.69
C GLN A 429 9.68 15.07 3.94
N SER A 430 9.19 15.36 2.74
CA SER A 430 8.30 14.49 1.97
C SER A 430 9.04 13.51 1.07
N ILE A 431 10.36 13.68 0.91
CA ILE A 431 11.22 12.81 0.11
C ILE A 431 12.28 12.13 1.00
N PRO A 432 12.90 11.03 0.52
CA PRO A 432 14.05 10.43 1.19
C PRO A 432 15.17 11.45 1.38
N LYS A 433 15.95 11.25 2.44
CA LYS A 433 17.11 12.08 2.74
C LYS A 433 18.23 11.28 3.35
N PHE A 434 19.45 11.67 3.03
CA PHE A 434 20.65 11.16 3.66
C PHE A 434 21.10 12.13 4.76
N THR A 435 21.43 11.63 5.95
CA THR A 435 22.01 12.46 7.02
C THR A 435 23.11 11.73 7.79
N TRP A 436 24.04 12.50 8.35
CA TRP A 436 25.05 11.98 9.29
C TRP A 436 24.57 12.01 10.76
N TRP A 437 23.27 12.14 11.00
CA TRP A 437 22.68 12.26 12.33
C TRP A 437 22.97 11.03 13.22
N HIS A 438 23.47 11.14 14.44
CA HIS A 438 23.61 12.32 15.30
C HIS A 438 25.06 12.87 15.39
N LYS A 439 25.91 12.67 14.38
CA LYS A 439 27.27 13.24 14.36
C LYS A 439 27.21 14.77 14.33
N LYS A 440 28.10 15.43 15.07
CA LYS A 440 28.17 16.89 15.26
C LYS A 440 29.63 17.33 15.36
N GLY A 441 29.98 18.47 14.75
CA GLY A 441 31.34 19.03 14.77
C GLY A 441 32.44 18.15 14.16
N SER A 442 32.11 16.96 13.65
CA SER A 442 33.05 16.00 13.08
C SER A 442 33.20 16.19 11.58
N ARG A 443 34.25 15.57 11.03
CA ARG A 443 34.41 15.40 9.59
C ARG A 443 33.76 14.09 9.17
N GLU A 444 32.80 14.17 8.27
CA GLU A 444 32.07 13.04 7.73
C GLU A 444 32.20 12.98 6.20
N TRP A 445 31.89 11.84 5.60
CA TRP A 445 31.95 11.68 4.15
C TRP A 445 30.83 10.79 3.62
N ILE A 446 30.49 11.01 2.35
CA ILE A 446 29.70 10.10 1.53
C ILE A 446 30.38 9.96 0.17
N SER A 447 30.50 8.71 -0.29
CA SER A 447 31.19 8.34 -1.51
C SER A 447 30.26 7.61 -2.47
N LEU A 448 30.54 7.73 -3.76
CA LEU A 448 29.95 6.93 -4.81
C LEU A 448 31.03 6.04 -5.44
N THR A 449 30.74 4.76 -5.56
CA THR A 449 31.58 3.78 -6.26
C THR A 449 30.93 3.37 -7.57
N PHE A 450 31.68 3.40 -8.66
CA PHE A 450 31.20 3.07 -10.01
C PHE A 450 31.77 1.75 -10.50
N ASP A 451 30.94 0.96 -11.19
CA ASP A 451 31.37 -0.31 -11.77
C ASP A 451 32.45 -0.12 -12.87
N ASN A 452 32.48 1.05 -13.51
CA ASN A 452 33.49 1.44 -14.51
C ASN A 452 34.05 2.82 -14.17
N SER A 453 35.30 3.09 -14.56
CA SER A 453 35.91 4.41 -14.42
C SER A 453 35.03 5.46 -15.11
N VAL A 454 34.78 6.57 -14.42
CA VAL A 454 34.05 7.73 -14.93
C VAL A 454 34.98 8.92 -14.99
N VAL A 455 34.73 9.82 -15.94
CA VAL A 455 35.37 11.12 -16.01
C VAL A 455 34.40 12.13 -15.41
N ILE A 456 34.83 12.87 -14.41
CA ILE A 456 34.03 13.91 -13.76
C ILE A 456 34.80 15.23 -13.77
N SER A 457 34.10 16.33 -13.95
CA SER A 457 34.66 17.69 -13.86
C SER A 457 33.76 18.67 -13.11
N GLU A 458 32.50 18.27 -12.86
CA GLU A 458 31.52 19.13 -12.20
C GLU A 458 30.68 18.31 -11.21
N ALA A 459 30.20 18.98 -10.18
CA ALA A 459 29.29 18.42 -9.19
C ALA A 459 28.26 19.43 -8.72
N ASP A 460 27.04 18.97 -8.48
CA ASP A 460 25.98 19.76 -7.86
C ASP A 460 25.53 19.10 -6.57
N VAL A 461 25.46 19.86 -5.49
CA VAL A 461 25.01 19.35 -4.18
C VAL A 461 23.80 20.14 -3.67
N TYR A 462 22.74 19.41 -3.34
CA TYR A 462 21.56 19.95 -2.68
C TYR A 462 21.57 19.58 -1.20
N TRP A 463 21.79 20.56 -0.32
CA TRP A 463 21.91 20.34 1.11
C TRP A 463 20.54 20.20 1.79
N PHE A 464 20.45 19.26 2.73
CA PHE A 464 19.32 19.13 3.65
C PHE A 464 19.53 20.05 4.87
N ASP A 465 18.49 20.80 5.22
CA ASP A 465 18.47 21.69 6.37
C ASP A 465 17.06 21.73 6.98
N ASP A 466 16.92 21.25 8.21
CA ASP A 466 15.64 21.20 8.94
C ASP A 466 15.52 22.29 10.02
N THR A 467 16.07 23.49 9.72
CA THR A 467 16.02 24.65 10.62
C THR A 467 14.64 24.86 11.23
N GLY A 468 14.60 24.88 12.57
CA GLY A 468 13.41 25.15 13.37
C GLY A 468 12.69 23.91 13.88
N ILE A 469 12.97 22.72 13.33
CA ILE A 469 12.32 21.46 13.75
C ILE A 469 13.31 20.35 14.09
N GLY A 470 14.51 20.39 13.52
CA GLY A 470 15.57 19.43 13.82
C GLY A 470 16.94 20.09 13.97
N GLU A 471 17.96 19.24 13.92
CA GLU A 471 19.35 19.56 14.23
C GLU A 471 20.29 19.22 13.05
N CYS A 472 19.76 19.16 11.83
CA CYS A 472 20.53 19.04 10.59
C CYS A 472 20.60 20.38 9.85
N ARG A 473 21.80 20.85 9.53
CA ARG A 473 22.05 22.09 8.76
C ARG A 473 22.98 21.81 7.59
N SER A 474 23.07 22.74 6.64
CA SER A 474 24.21 22.76 5.70
C SER A 474 25.54 22.70 6.50
N PRO A 475 26.57 22.00 6.02
CA PRO A 475 27.82 21.86 6.77
C PRO A 475 28.53 23.21 6.94
N ASP A 476 29.56 23.25 7.80
CA ASP A 476 30.43 24.43 7.95
C ASP A 476 31.27 24.66 6.69
N GLN A 477 31.77 23.56 6.11
CA GLN A 477 32.52 23.55 4.86
C GLN A 477 32.45 22.15 4.25
N TRP A 478 32.63 22.06 2.93
CA TRP A 478 32.70 20.79 2.23
C TRP A 478 33.66 20.87 1.05
N TRP A 479 34.12 19.72 0.58
CA TRP A 479 34.95 19.60 -0.61
C TRP A 479 34.77 18.22 -1.25
N ILE A 480 35.31 18.06 -2.46
CA ILE A 480 35.27 16.81 -3.21
C ILE A 480 36.66 16.18 -3.21
N GLU A 481 36.69 14.88 -2.97
CA GLU A 481 37.87 14.05 -3.12
C GLU A 481 37.59 12.91 -4.09
N TRP A 482 38.61 12.48 -4.81
CA TRP A 482 38.56 11.35 -5.72
C TRP A 482 39.62 10.33 -5.33
N ASP A 483 39.36 9.07 -5.64
CA ASP A 483 40.29 7.97 -5.41
C ASP A 483 41.27 7.91 -6.58
N ASN A 484 42.54 8.19 -6.29
CA ASN A 484 43.66 8.08 -7.21
C ASN A 484 44.52 6.90 -6.78
N GLU A 485 44.34 5.75 -7.43
CA GLU A 485 45.12 4.53 -7.17
C GLU A 485 45.08 4.06 -5.70
N GLY A 486 43.96 4.26 -5.00
CA GLY A 486 43.77 3.87 -3.60
C GLY A 486 44.03 4.99 -2.58
N GLU A 487 44.47 6.16 -3.04
CA GLU A 487 44.66 7.34 -2.19
C GLU A 487 43.61 8.42 -2.50
N TRP A 488 42.94 8.90 -1.44
CA TRP A 488 41.99 10.01 -1.55
C TRP A 488 42.73 11.34 -1.71
N GLN A 489 42.40 12.06 -2.79
CA GLN A 489 42.99 13.36 -3.09
C GLN A 489 41.88 14.39 -3.37
N SER A 490 42.05 15.62 -2.89
CA SER A 490 41.14 16.71 -3.23
C SER A 490 41.25 17.08 -4.72
N VAL A 491 40.11 17.37 -5.34
CA VAL A 491 40.07 17.86 -6.72
C VAL A 491 40.80 19.21 -6.83
N GLN A 492 41.45 19.44 -7.97
CA GLN A 492 42.28 20.63 -8.18
C GLN A 492 41.51 21.73 -8.91
N ASN A 493 41.83 22.99 -8.62
CA ASN A 493 41.18 24.18 -9.20
C ASN A 493 39.65 24.19 -9.03
N ALA A 494 39.15 23.75 -7.88
CA ALA A 494 37.73 23.83 -7.58
C ALA A 494 37.24 25.28 -7.52
N SER A 495 36.06 25.54 -8.08
CA SER A 495 35.32 26.78 -7.82
C SER A 495 34.79 26.80 -6.37
N GLU A 496 34.09 27.86 -5.99
CA GLU A 496 33.56 28.01 -4.64
C GLU A 496 32.61 26.86 -4.26
N TYR A 497 32.85 26.24 -3.10
CA TYR A 497 31.97 25.23 -2.49
C TYR A 497 30.79 25.91 -1.78
N GLY A 498 29.70 26.13 -2.50
CA GLY A 498 28.51 26.81 -1.99
C GLY A 498 27.77 26.04 -0.88
N LEU A 499 27.12 26.78 0.02
CA LEU A 499 26.27 26.27 1.11
C LEU A 499 24.86 26.87 1.09
N ARG A 500 24.43 27.38 -0.07
CA ARG A 500 23.12 28.02 -0.19
C ARG A 500 22.02 26.97 -0.07
N LEU A 501 20.97 27.32 0.68
CA LEU A 501 19.76 26.52 0.79
C LEU A 501 18.86 26.73 -0.43
N ASP A 502 17.97 25.76 -0.64
CA ASP A 502 16.96 25.75 -1.70
C ASP A 502 17.50 25.79 -3.14
N ILE A 503 18.77 25.41 -3.32
CA ILE A 503 19.44 25.40 -4.62
C ILE A 503 20.51 24.32 -4.70
N PHE A 504 20.79 23.86 -5.93
CA PHE A 504 22.00 23.12 -6.23
C PHE A 504 23.24 24.01 -6.09
N ASN A 505 24.19 23.59 -5.27
CA ASN A 505 25.49 24.23 -5.10
C ASN A 505 26.46 23.61 -6.12
N HIS A 506 26.60 24.31 -7.25
CA HIS A 506 27.42 23.90 -8.38
C HIS A 506 28.91 24.16 -8.14
N VAL A 507 29.75 23.17 -8.43
CA VAL A 507 31.21 23.25 -8.33
C VAL A 507 31.86 22.65 -9.57
N THR A 508 32.75 23.40 -10.21
CA THR A 508 33.61 22.94 -11.30
C THR A 508 35.03 22.69 -10.80
N PHE A 509 35.74 21.72 -11.34
CA PHE A 509 37.13 21.42 -11.01
C PHE A 509 37.86 20.80 -12.22
N ASN A 510 39.19 20.64 -12.13
CA ASN A 510 39.95 19.93 -13.17
C ASN A 510 39.41 18.50 -13.32
N SER A 511 39.20 18.06 -14.56
CA SER A 511 38.71 16.71 -14.84
C SER A 511 39.57 15.63 -14.19
N VAL A 512 38.91 14.66 -13.54
CA VAL A 512 39.53 13.46 -12.96
C VAL A 512 38.85 12.20 -13.50
N THR A 513 39.64 11.14 -13.68
CA THR A 513 39.15 9.81 -14.03
C THR A 513 39.25 8.93 -12.81
N THR A 514 38.13 8.38 -12.33
CA THR A 514 38.12 7.58 -11.11
C THR A 514 37.02 6.54 -11.09
N HIS A 515 37.18 5.53 -10.22
CA HIS A 515 36.11 4.61 -9.84
C HIS A 515 35.36 5.06 -8.59
N ARG A 516 35.90 5.99 -7.80
CA ARG A 516 35.32 6.43 -6.54
C ARG A 516 35.52 7.92 -6.31
N VAL A 517 34.45 8.59 -5.92
CA VAL A 517 34.45 10.02 -5.58
C VAL A 517 33.69 10.19 -4.28
N ARG A 518 34.08 11.14 -3.44
CA ARG A 518 33.39 11.45 -2.19
C ARG A 518 33.22 12.94 -1.96
N ILE A 519 32.10 13.28 -1.36
CA ILE A 519 31.92 14.55 -0.65
C ILE A 519 32.45 14.35 0.77
N VAL A 520 33.31 15.26 1.19
CA VAL A 520 33.74 15.37 2.59
C VAL A 520 33.15 16.64 3.16
N ALA A 521 32.50 16.53 4.32
CA ALA A 521 31.84 17.65 4.99
C ALA A 521 32.38 17.79 6.41
N GLN A 522 32.75 19.01 6.79
CA GLN A 522 32.96 19.38 8.18
C GLN A 522 31.62 19.86 8.73
N LEU A 523 31.10 19.14 9.72
CA LEU A 523 29.85 19.49 10.38
C LEU A 523 30.06 20.70 11.31
N GLN A 524 29.01 21.49 11.51
CA GLN A 524 29.03 22.58 12.50
C GLN A 524 29.08 22.01 13.92
N ASP A 525 29.68 22.72 14.87
CA ASP A 525 29.98 22.21 16.23
C ASP A 525 28.81 21.51 16.94
N ASN A 526 27.59 22.03 16.80
CA ASN A 526 26.41 21.54 17.52
C ASN A 526 25.31 20.97 16.61
N MET A 527 25.56 20.90 15.30
CA MET A 527 24.59 20.47 14.30
C MET A 527 25.14 19.30 13.50
N SER A 528 24.23 18.46 13.00
CA SER A 528 24.53 17.49 11.97
C SER A 528 24.30 18.10 10.57
N SER A 529 24.52 17.30 9.53
CA SER A 529 24.23 17.69 8.15
C SER A 529 23.67 16.52 7.35
N GLY A 530 23.12 16.83 6.18
CA GLY A 530 22.60 15.84 5.25
C GLY A 530 22.48 16.37 3.84
N LEU A 531 22.20 15.47 2.90
CA LEU A 531 22.02 15.76 1.49
C LEU A 531 20.64 15.28 1.03
N LEU A 532 20.07 16.01 0.08
CA LEU A 532 18.86 15.62 -0.64
C LEU A 532 19.16 15.13 -2.05
N GLU A 533 20.24 15.57 -2.68
CA GLU A 533 20.62 15.14 -4.03
C GLU A 533 22.10 15.50 -4.29
N TRP A 534 22.79 14.65 -5.05
CA TRP A 534 24.15 14.86 -5.53
C TRP A 534 24.25 14.46 -7.00
N ARG A 535 24.67 15.41 -7.85
CA ARG A 535 24.88 15.19 -9.28
C ARG A 535 26.35 15.29 -9.64
N LEU A 536 26.75 14.52 -10.66
CA LEU A 536 28.11 14.49 -11.21
C LEU A 536 28.05 14.54 -12.72
N ASN A 537 28.83 15.44 -13.33
CA ASN A 537 28.94 15.60 -14.78
C ASN A 537 30.39 15.52 -15.29
#